data_AF-A0A2N2DYT6-F1
#
_entry.id   AF-A0A2N2DYT6-F1
#
_cell.length_a   1.000
_cell.length_b   1.000
_cell.length_c   1.000
_cell.angle_alpha   90.00
_cell.angle_beta   90.00
_cell.angle_gamma   90.00
#
_symmetry.space_group_name_H-M   'P 1'
#
loop_
_entity.id
_entity.type
_entity.pdbx_description
1 polymer ?
#
loop_
_entity_poly.entity_id
_entity_poly.type
_entity_poly.pdbx_seq_one_letter_code
_entity_poly.pdbx_strand_id
1 'polypeptide(L)'
;MRRNGFIYVLIWTLVILLIVGLTYGVFTLFNAGKDPDDDDPIIDPKDPVITATFEGYTVYKLSEVSFPFVIARITFASDTAMIFGIDQLVTSEQLSLAQTQVYQDELLSKKLFLSYQMVDFELPRNKQSYTVNLFIPIKNPDAQKITLTTKFKSNIKLEIDLTFAQGVKEMLGYVEDPGVITDNETYKLKVLGIEDLTSYPVMRKYDDGTSEEVTYPSTAKIYAVKISVEPLNNNTLIVKQGRYRIITSGQTALSMSKEYFVEGFSNIISLSIDKLSEGYLLFDVYSTELSLLDQNTVFEVQFDGNAEWIKITIIE
;
A
#
# COMPACT_ATOMS: atom_id res chain seq x y z
N MET A 1 58.94 -29.95 94.85
CA MET A 1 58.71 -29.14 93.63
C MET A 1 57.80 -29.88 92.65
N ARG A 2 56.46 -29.71 92.73
CA ARG A 2 55.52 -30.23 91.71
C ARG A 2 54.12 -29.60 91.77
N ARG A 3 53.96 -28.44 92.45
CA ARG A 3 52.66 -27.77 92.65
C ARG A 3 52.38 -26.62 91.67
N ASN A 4 53.42 -26.09 91.01
CA ASN A 4 53.27 -24.94 90.11
C ASN A 4 52.86 -25.36 88.69
N GLY A 5 53.26 -26.54 88.22
CA GLY A 5 52.91 -27.02 86.88
C GLY A 5 51.41 -27.23 86.67
N PHE A 6 50.70 -27.69 87.71
CA PHE A 6 49.25 -27.93 87.62
C PHE A 6 48.45 -26.62 87.50
N ILE A 7 48.89 -25.56 88.20
CA ILE A 7 48.25 -24.24 88.15
C ILE A 7 48.45 -23.62 86.76
N TYR A 8 49.65 -23.73 86.18
CA TYR A 8 49.89 -23.24 84.82
C TYR A 8 49.05 -23.98 83.77
N VAL A 9 48.94 -25.31 83.88
CA VAL A 9 48.08 -26.09 82.97
C VAL A 9 46.63 -25.63 83.10
N LEU A 10 46.12 -25.44 84.32
CA LEU A 10 44.73 -25.03 84.55
C LEU A 10 44.43 -23.61 84.03
N ILE A 11 45.37 -22.68 84.20
CA ILE A 11 45.27 -21.32 83.66
C ILE A 11 45.27 -21.35 82.12
N TRP A 12 46.19 -22.10 81.50
CA TRP A 12 46.22 -22.22 80.04
C TRP A 12 44.97 -22.91 79.48
N THR A 13 44.41 -23.88 80.20
CA THR A 13 43.16 -24.54 79.80
C THR A 13 41.98 -23.56 79.83
N LEU A 14 41.91 -22.70 80.85
CA LEU A 14 40.90 -21.64 80.95
C LEU A 14 41.06 -20.57 79.87
N VAL A 15 42.29 -20.16 79.56
CA VAL A 15 42.57 -19.21 78.48
C VAL A 15 42.18 -19.78 77.12
N ILE A 16 42.48 -21.05 76.85
CA ILE A 16 42.09 -21.72 75.61
C ILE A 16 40.56 -21.84 75.53
N LEU A 17 39.88 -22.22 76.60
CA LEU A 17 38.41 -22.27 76.63
C LEU A 17 37.78 -20.90 76.40
N LEU A 18 38.39 -19.83 76.92
CA LEU A 18 37.91 -18.47 76.73
C LEU A 18 38.13 -17.97 75.29
N ILE A 19 39.26 -18.31 74.68
CA ILE A 19 39.54 -18.01 73.26
C ILE A 19 38.60 -18.79 72.35
N VAL A 20 38.38 -20.08 72.61
CA VAL A 20 37.44 -20.93 71.85
C VAL A 20 35.99 -20.46 72.03
N GLY A 21 35.62 -20.03 73.24
CA GLY A 21 34.30 -19.44 73.50
C GLY A 21 34.10 -18.10 72.79
N LEU A 22 35.12 -17.25 72.75
CA LEU A 22 35.08 -15.98 72.02
C LEU A 22 35.06 -16.18 70.50
N THR A 23 35.83 -17.12 69.95
CA THR A 23 35.78 -17.42 68.51
C THR A 23 34.45 -18.05 68.12
N TYR A 24 33.88 -18.92 68.96
CA TYR A 24 32.54 -19.47 68.74
C TYR A 24 31.46 -18.39 68.85
N GLY A 25 31.56 -17.49 69.82
CA GLY A 25 30.64 -16.36 69.99
C GLY A 25 30.70 -15.34 68.86
N VAL A 26 31.89 -15.03 68.33
CA VAL A 26 32.06 -14.14 67.17
C VAL A 26 31.60 -14.85 65.89
N PHE A 27 31.89 -16.14 65.72
CA PHE A 27 31.39 -16.92 64.59
C PHE A 27 29.86 -16.98 64.57
N THR A 28 29.20 -17.20 65.72
CA THR A 28 27.74 -17.16 65.79
C THR A 28 27.20 -15.75 65.65
N LEU A 29 27.84 -14.69 66.18
CA LEU A 29 27.34 -13.32 65.98
C LEU A 29 27.44 -12.84 64.52
N PHE A 30 28.45 -13.29 63.76
CA PHE A 30 28.62 -12.95 62.35
C PHE A 30 27.92 -13.94 61.39
N ASN A 31 27.60 -15.17 61.82
CA ASN A 31 26.82 -16.14 61.03
C ASN A 31 25.36 -16.31 61.46
N ALA A 32 24.88 -15.71 62.56
CA ALA A 32 23.48 -15.75 62.99
C ALA A 32 22.53 -14.89 62.13
N GLY A 33 22.96 -14.51 60.92
CA GLY A 33 22.12 -13.96 59.86
C GLY A 33 22.17 -14.78 58.56
N LYS A 34 22.74 -15.99 58.58
CA LYS A 34 22.69 -16.93 57.45
C LYS A 34 22.08 -18.23 57.92
N ASP A 35 20.76 -18.26 57.89
CA ASP A 35 20.02 -19.51 57.86
C ASP A 35 20.41 -20.27 56.59
N PRO A 36 20.80 -21.56 56.65
CA PRO A 36 21.12 -22.35 55.45
C PRO A 36 19.90 -22.71 54.60
N ASP A 37 18.69 -22.40 55.07
CA ASP A 37 17.41 -22.75 54.43
C ASP A 37 16.54 -21.51 54.07
N ASP A 38 17.10 -20.29 54.12
CA ASP A 38 16.50 -19.08 53.53
C ASP A 38 17.12 -18.80 52.14
N ASP A 39 17.17 -19.84 51.30
CA ASP A 39 17.04 -19.57 49.87
C ASP A 39 15.61 -19.04 49.70
N ASP A 40 15.46 -17.71 49.80
CA ASP A 40 14.38 -16.99 49.11
C ASP A 40 14.18 -17.74 47.79
N PRO A 41 12.96 -18.19 47.44
CA PRO A 41 12.77 -18.86 46.17
C PRO A 41 13.41 -17.94 45.13
N ILE A 42 14.37 -18.46 44.38
CA ILE A 42 14.87 -17.77 43.20
C ILE A 42 13.61 -17.57 42.36
N ILE A 43 12.99 -16.40 42.50
CA ILE A 43 11.97 -15.92 41.58
C ILE A 43 12.81 -15.67 40.34
N ASP A 44 12.98 -16.72 39.54
CA ASP A 44 13.41 -16.61 38.17
C ASP A 44 12.60 -15.44 37.61
N PRO A 45 13.22 -14.30 37.25
CA PRO A 45 12.49 -13.10 36.86
C PRO A 45 11.54 -13.54 35.77
N LYS A 46 10.25 -13.62 36.13
CA LYS A 46 9.26 -14.27 35.29
C LYS A 46 9.27 -13.49 34.00
N ASP A 47 9.77 -14.12 32.93
CA ASP A 47 9.83 -13.47 31.62
C ASP A 47 8.45 -12.86 31.35
N PRO A 48 8.38 -11.58 30.94
CA PRO A 48 7.10 -10.92 30.73
C PRO A 48 6.25 -11.77 29.81
N VAL A 49 5.08 -12.21 30.31
CA VAL A 49 4.17 -13.00 29.49
C VAL A 49 3.47 -12.04 28.56
N ILE A 50 3.95 -12.00 27.32
CA ILE A 50 3.32 -11.21 26.26
C ILE A 50 2.19 -12.03 25.64
N THR A 51 1.00 -11.47 25.68
CA THR A 51 -0.17 -11.95 24.95
C THR A 51 -0.39 -11.08 23.72
N ALA A 52 -0.84 -11.70 22.64
CA ALA A 52 -1.22 -11.01 21.42
C ALA A 52 -2.61 -11.47 20.99
N THR A 53 -3.45 -10.53 20.56
CA THR A 53 -4.83 -10.81 20.13
C THR A 53 -5.12 -10.08 18.83
N PHE A 54 -5.74 -10.76 17.87
CA PHE A 54 -6.24 -10.14 16.65
C PHE A 54 -7.48 -9.30 16.96
N GLU A 55 -7.47 -8.04 16.54
CA GLU A 55 -8.69 -7.25 16.43
C GLU A 55 -9.33 -7.45 15.04
N GLY A 56 -8.51 -7.71 14.04
CA GLY A 56 -8.93 -8.01 12.68
C GLY A 56 -7.73 -8.06 11.73
N TYR A 57 -7.97 -8.55 10.51
CA TYR A 57 -6.97 -8.54 9.45
C TYR A 57 -7.63 -8.45 8.07
N THR A 58 -6.85 -8.00 7.09
CA THR A 58 -7.23 -7.92 5.68
C THR A 58 -6.16 -8.60 4.84
N VAL A 59 -6.56 -9.59 4.05
CA VAL A 59 -5.70 -10.31 3.10
C VAL A 59 -5.78 -9.65 1.74
N TYR A 60 -4.62 -9.35 1.15
CA TYR A 60 -4.44 -8.74 -0.16
C TYR A 60 -3.79 -9.76 -1.10
N LYS A 61 -4.46 -10.03 -2.23
CA LYS A 61 -3.96 -10.82 -3.36
C LYS A 61 -4.10 -9.96 -4.62
N LEU A 62 -3.23 -8.97 -4.76
CA LEU A 62 -3.27 -7.99 -5.84
C LEU A 62 -2.46 -8.48 -7.04
N SER A 63 -2.98 -8.28 -8.25
CA SER A 63 -2.29 -8.66 -9.50
C SER A 63 -1.06 -7.79 -9.80
N GLU A 64 -1.00 -6.60 -9.22
CA GLU A 64 0.02 -5.59 -9.45
C GLU A 64 1.39 -5.96 -8.84
N VAL A 65 1.39 -6.84 -7.83
CA VAL A 65 2.59 -7.29 -7.10
C VAL A 65 2.72 -8.81 -7.12
N SER A 66 3.94 -9.29 -6.97
CA SER A 66 4.31 -10.71 -7.08
C SER A 66 4.04 -11.56 -5.84
N PHE A 67 3.52 -10.96 -4.77
CA PHE A 67 3.32 -11.61 -3.48
C PHE A 67 1.99 -11.20 -2.82
N PRO A 68 1.28 -12.12 -2.16
CA PRO A 68 0.21 -11.79 -1.23
C PRO A 68 0.74 -11.16 0.04
N PHE A 69 -0.08 -10.39 0.73
CA PHE A 69 0.25 -9.87 2.04
C PHE A 69 -0.99 -9.67 2.90
N VAL A 70 -0.76 -9.50 4.20
CA VAL A 70 -1.79 -9.22 5.18
C VAL A 70 -1.47 -7.91 5.89
N ILE A 71 -2.49 -7.11 6.13
CA ILE A 71 -2.43 -6.04 7.13
C ILE A 71 -3.28 -6.49 8.31
N ALA A 72 -2.64 -6.72 9.45
CA ALA A 72 -3.27 -7.27 10.64
C ALA A 72 -3.20 -6.27 11.81
N ARG A 73 -4.35 -5.99 12.41
CA ARG A 73 -4.45 -5.16 13.60
C ARG A 73 -4.36 -6.05 14.84
N ILE A 74 -3.29 -5.86 15.61
CA ILE A 74 -2.93 -6.74 16.73
C ILE A 74 -2.74 -5.90 17.98
N THR A 75 -3.37 -6.33 19.06
CA THR A 75 -3.15 -5.79 20.40
C THR A 75 -2.18 -6.68 21.15
N PHE A 76 -1.08 -6.08 21.60
CA PHE A 76 -0.11 -6.71 22.50
C PHE A 76 -0.38 -6.25 23.93
N ALA A 77 -0.30 -7.17 24.88
CA ALA A 77 -0.46 -6.88 26.29
C ALA A 77 0.44 -7.76 27.16
N SER A 78 0.98 -7.19 28.23
CA SER A 78 1.78 -7.87 29.23
C SER A 78 1.51 -7.28 30.62
N ASP A 79 1.85 -8.05 31.66
CA ASP A 79 1.78 -7.63 33.05
C ASP A 79 2.83 -6.58 33.42
N THR A 80 3.92 -6.51 32.65
CA THR A 80 4.99 -5.54 32.80
C THR A 80 5.25 -4.77 31.50
N ALA A 81 6.09 -3.73 31.57
CA ALA A 81 6.41 -2.93 30.40
C ALA A 81 7.17 -3.77 29.35
N MET A 82 6.64 -3.85 28.14
CA MET A 82 7.21 -4.67 27.08
C MET A 82 8.47 -4.04 26.49
N ILE A 83 9.55 -4.83 26.43
CA ILE A 83 10.77 -4.54 25.67
C ILE A 83 10.81 -5.52 24.50
N PHE A 84 9.93 -5.26 23.53
CA PHE A 84 9.66 -6.15 22.39
C PHE A 84 9.72 -5.34 21.10
N GLY A 85 10.41 -5.88 20.10
CA GLY A 85 10.62 -5.22 18.80
C GLY A 85 10.04 -6.01 17.64
N ILE A 86 9.80 -5.32 16.52
CA ILE A 86 9.27 -5.93 15.30
C ILE A 86 10.21 -6.98 14.70
N ASP A 87 11.51 -6.90 15.00
CA ASP A 87 12.56 -7.84 14.62
C ASP A 87 12.42 -9.22 15.28
N GLN A 88 11.64 -9.29 16.36
CA GLN A 88 11.34 -10.53 17.06
C GLN A 88 10.12 -11.26 16.49
N LEU A 89 9.34 -10.61 15.62
CA LEU A 89 8.19 -11.19 14.93
C LEU A 89 8.61 -11.88 13.63
N VAL A 90 8.22 -13.15 13.50
CA VAL A 90 8.59 -14.03 12.39
C VAL A 90 7.39 -14.82 11.91
N THR A 91 7.24 -14.96 10.60
CA THR A 91 6.20 -15.80 10.00
C THR A 91 6.59 -17.28 9.96
N SER A 92 5.64 -18.18 9.73
CA SER A 92 5.89 -19.62 9.53
C SER A 92 6.83 -19.92 8.35
N GLU A 93 6.99 -18.98 7.41
CA GLU A 93 7.93 -19.04 6.29
C GLU A 93 9.31 -18.45 6.61
N GLN A 94 9.60 -18.29 7.92
CA GLN A 94 10.85 -17.75 8.44
C GLN A 94 11.15 -16.32 7.94
N LEU A 95 10.12 -15.53 7.67
CA LEU A 95 10.28 -14.11 7.32
C LEU A 95 10.20 -13.24 8.56
N SER A 96 11.26 -12.48 8.84
CA SER A 96 11.27 -11.47 9.90
C SER A 96 10.51 -10.23 9.47
N LEU A 97 9.60 -9.70 10.30
CA LEU A 97 8.84 -8.48 9.93
C LEU A 97 9.72 -7.22 9.84
N ALA A 98 10.88 -7.20 10.51
CA ALA A 98 11.93 -6.20 10.30
C ALA A 98 12.63 -6.26 8.92
N GLN A 99 12.43 -7.33 8.14
CA GLN A 99 13.10 -7.55 6.85
C GLN A 99 12.10 -7.51 5.68
N THR A 100 11.22 -6.51 5.69
CA THR A 100 10.13 -6.41 4.71
C THR A 100 10.36 -5.34 3.63
N GLN A 101 11.51 -4.67 3.62
CA GLN A 101 11.78 -3.53 2.73
C GLN A 101 11.58 -3.85 1.24
N VAL A 102 12.06 -5.00 0.76
CA VAL A 102 11.92 -5.40 -0.65
C VAL A 102 10.44 -5.46 -1.09
N TYR A 103 9.56 -5.92 -0.21
CA TYR A 103 8.12 -5.98 -0.46
C TYR A 103 7.48 -4.58 -0.46
N GLN A 104 7.94 -3.71 0.44
CA GLN A 104 7.49 -2.31 0.50
C GLN A 104 7.92 -1.53 -0.74
N ASP A 105 9.14 -1.73 -1.22
CA ASP A 105 9.66 -1.11 -2.43
C ASP A 105 8.87 -1.53 -3.68
N GLU A 106 8.48 -2.80 -3.76
CA GLU A 106 7.63 -3.29 -4.84
C GLU A 106 6.24 -2.63 -4.81
N LEU A 107 5.57 -2.58 -3.65
CA LEU A 107 4.30 -1.86 -3.49
C LEU A 107 4.42 -0.39 -3.92
N LEU A 108 5.46 0.29 -3.46
CA LEU A 108 5.72 1.69 -3.79
C LEU A 108 5.94 1.89 -5.29
N SER A 109 6.66 0.98 -5.95
CA SER A 109 6.87 1.02 -7.41
C SER A 109 5.56 0.92 -8.21
N LYS A 110 4.53 0.32 -7.61
CA LYS A 110 3.17 0.19 -8.15
C LYS A 110 2.21 1.27 -7.67
N LYS A 111 2.71 2.30 -6.96
CA LYS A 111 1.93 3.37 -6.34
C LYS A 111 0.91 2.84 -5.32
N LEU A 112 1.25 1.76 -4.62
CA LEU A 112 0.49 1.22 -3.50
C LEU A 112 1.18 1.64 -2.21
N PHE A 113 0.49 2.38 -1.34
CA PHE A 113 1.09 3.01 -0.16
C PHE A 113 0.49 2.45 1.13
N LEU A 114 1.32 1.78 1.93
CA LEU A 114 0.93 1.21 3.23
C LEU A 114 0.51 2.29 4.26
N SER A 115 0.88 3.55 4.05
CA SER A 115 0.51 4.67 4.91
C SER A 115 -1.00 4.89 5.01
N TYR A 116 -1.78 4.59 3.96
CA TYR A 116 -3.25 4.68 3.99
C TYR A 116 -3.90 3.67 4.95
N GLN A 117 -3.19 2.61 5.29
CA GLN A 117 -3.62 1.58 6.23
C GLN A 117 -2.98 1.74 7.62
N MET A 118 -2.32 2.88 7.87
CA MET A 118 -1.67 3.21 9.14
C MET A 118 -0.76 2.08 9.64
N VAL A 119 0.02 1.48 8.74
CA VAL A 119 0.94 0.39 9.08
C VAL A 119 2.06 0.91 9.98
N ASP A 120 2.28 0.20 11.09
CA ASP A 120 3.37 0.43 12.03
C ASP A 120 4.58 -0.43 11.65
N PHE A 121 5.71 0.23 11.41
CA PHE A 121 6.99 -0.44 11.13
C PHE A 121 7.87 -0.59 12.38
N GLU A 122 7.43 -0.04 13.51
CA GLU A 122 8.09 -0.15 14.81
C GLU A 122 7.04 -0.41 15.89
N LEU A 123 7.44 -1.11 16.95
CA LEU A 123 6.56 -1.38 18.08
C LEU A 123 6.83 -0.38 19.22
N PRO A 124 5.78 0.16 19.86
CA PRO A 124 5.93 0.99 21.05
C PRO A 124 6.68 0.24 22.16
N ARG A 125 7.75 0.85 22.68
CA ARG A 125 8.54 0.30 23.79
C ARG A 125 8.05 0.81 25.13
N ASN A 126 8.30 0.04 26.19
CA ASN A 126 8.01 0.41 27.58
C ASN A 126 6.52 0.68 27.85
N LYS A 127 5.64 -0.01 27.13
CA LYS A 127 4.19 0.03 27.30
C LYS A 127 3.72 -1.36 27.75
N GLN A 128 2.73 -1.40 28.64
CA GLN A 128 2.09 -2.64 29.07
C GLN A 128 1.03 -3.12 28.06
N SER A 129 0.49 -2.21 27.25
CA SER A 129 -0.44 -2.57 26.16
C SER A 129 -0.39 -1.53 25.05
N TYR A 130 -0.53 -1.99 23.81
CA TYR A 130 -0.69 -1.16 22.62
C TYR A 130 -1.29 -1.98 21.47
N THR A 131 -1.91 -1.27 20.54
CA THR A 131 -2.46 -1.81 19.29
C THR A 131 -1.65 -1.27 18.12
N VAL A 132 -1.33 -2.14 17.17
CA VAL A 132 -0.56 -1.80 15.96
C VAL A 132 -1.16 -2.47 14.73
N ASN A 133 -0.97 -1.86 13.56
CA ASN A 133 -1.27 -2.48 12.27
C ASN A 133 0.03 -3.01 11.66
N LEU A 134 0.17 -4.33 11.56
CA LEU A 134 1.37 -4.96 11.04
C LEU A 134 1.20 -5.37 9.58
N PHE A 135 2.21 -5.05 8.77
CA PHE A 135 2.35 -5.56 7.41
C PHE A 135 3.08 -6.90 7.42
N ILE A 136 2.43 -7.94 6.90
CA ILE A 136 2.90 -9.32 6.89
C ILE A 136 2.91 -9.84 5.45
N PRO A 137 4.03 -9.73 4.73
CA PRO A 137 4.16 -10.29 3.39
C PRO A 137 4.28 -11.82 3.43
N ILE A 138 3.78 -12.46 2.38
CA ILE A 138 3.73 -13.93 2.21
C ILE A 138 4.65 -14.32 1.05
N LYS A 139 5.66 -15.15 1.32
CA LYS A 139 6.61 -15.64 0.31
C LYS A 139 5.97 -16.63 -0.64
N ASN A 140 5.15 -17.55 -0.13
CA ASN A 140 4.48 -18.54 -0.97
C ASN A 140 3.11 -18.00 -1.42
N PRO A 141 2.93 -17.65 -2.71
CA PRO A 141 1.68 -17.08 -3.19
C PRO A 141 0.48 -18.03 -3.05
N ASP A 142 0.72 -19.33 -2.99
CA ASP A 142 -0.32 -20.36 -2.87
C ASP A 142 -0.65 -20.74 -1.42
N ALA A 143 0.01 -20.12 -0.43
CA ALA A 143 -0.25 -20.38 0.97
C ALA A 143 -1.70 -20.06 1.33
N GLN A 144 -2.37 -21.02 1.97
CA GLN A 144 -3.73 -20.85 2.48
C GLN A 144 -3.75 -20.33 3.93
N LYS A 145 -2.59 -20.28 4.57
CA LYS A 145 -2.44 -19.91 5.98
C LYS A 145 -1.04 -19.41 6.24
N ILE A 146 -0.93 -18.43 7.15
CA ILE A 146 0.34 -18.00 7.72
C ILE A 146 0.23 -17.95 9.25
N THR A 147 1.31 -18.26 9.95
CA THR A 147 1.39 -18.09 11.40
C THR A 147 2.43 -17.02 11.73
N LEU A 148 2.05 -16.04 12.53
CA LEU A 148 2.96 -15.08 13.13
C LEU A 148 3.36 -15.57 14.51
N THR A 149 4.67 -15.69 14.73
CA THR A 149 5.29 -16.15 15.98
C THR A 149 6.40 -15.21 16.41
N THR A 150 6.90 -15.41 17.62
CA THR A 150 8.09 -14.72 18.13
C THR A 150 9.34 -15.62 18.10
N LYS A 151 10.53 -15.02 18.02
CA LYS A 151 11.82 -15.76 18.05
C LYS A 151 12.18 -16.36 19.42
N PHE A 152 11.53 -15.93 20.51
CA PHE A 152 11.84 -16.34 21.89
C PHE A 152 10.61 -16.91 22.60
N LYS A 153 10.77 -17.38 23.86
CA LYS A 153 9.77 -18.08 24.71
C LYS A 153 8.51 -17.25 25.07
N SER A 154 7.97 -16.44 24.17
CA SER A 154 6.64 -15.84 24.31
C SER A 154 5.60 -16.68 23.57
N ASN A 155 4.42 -16.83 24.17
CA ASN A 155 3.32 -17.65 23.63
C ASN A 155 2.56 -16.96 22.48
N ILE A 156 3.22 -16.10 21.71
CA ILE A 156 2.59 -15.44 20.58
C ILE A 156 2.56 -16.44 19.43
N LYS A 157 1.39 -16.99 19.17
CA LYS A 157 1.09 -17.79 17.99
C LYS A 157 -0.23 -17.30 17.42
N LEU A 158 -0.13 -16.49 16.39
CA LEU A 158 -1.25 -15.85 15.74
C LEU A 158 -1.41 -16.45 14.34
N GLU A 159 -2.54 -17.11 14.12
CA GLU A 159 -2.84 -17.83 12.89
C GLU A 159 -3.79 -17.03 12.01
N ILE A 160 -3.45 -16.88 10.73
CA ILE A 160 -4.22 -16.09 9.76
C ILE A 160 -4.60 -16.99 8.60
N ASP A 161 -5.90 -17.04 8.31
CA ASP A 161 -6.45 -17.69 7.11
C ASP A 161 -6.29 -16.76 5.90
N LEU A 162 -5.65 -17.27 4.84
CA LEU A 162 -5.35 -16.55 3.60
C LEU A 162 -6.28 -16.95 2.44
N THR A 163 -7.26 -17.83 2.68
CA THR A 163 -8.19 -18.33 1.65
C THR A 163 -9.06 -17.20 1.10
N PHE A 164 -9.48 -16.26 1.96
CA PHE A 164 -10.37 -15.17 1.59
C PHE A 164 -9.62 -13.84 1.48
N ALA A 165 -9.45 -13.35 0.25
CA ALA A 165 -8.85 -12.05 -0.03
C ALA A 165 -9.93 -10.98 -0.18
N GLN A 166 -9.92 -10.00 0.73
CA GLN A 166 -10.88 -8.90 0.78
C GLN A 166 -10.23 -7.52 0.60
N GLY A 167 -8.89 -7.48 0.61
CA GLY A 167 -8.12 -6.26 0.39
C GLY A 167 -8.10 -5.90 -1.10
N VAL A 168 -8.44 -4.65 -1.40
CA VAL A 168 -8.40 -4.06 -2.75
C VAL A 168 -7.35 -2.97 -2.82
N LYS A 169 -6.82 -2.68 -4.00
CA LYS A 169 -5.71 -1.73 -4.21
C LYS A 169 -6.06 -0.30 -3.78
N GLU A 170 -7.33 0.08 -3.88
CA GLU A 170 -7.85 1.39 -3.50
C GLU A 170 -7.70 1.65 -1.99
N MET A 171 -7.72 0.59 -1.17
CA MET A 171 -7.44 0.70 0.28
C MET A 171 -6.00 1.16 0.56
N LEU A 172 -5.09 1.00 -0.41
CA LEU A 172 -3.69 1.41 -0.34
C LEU A 172 -3.44 2.74 -1.05
N GLY A 173 -4.50 3.50 -1.31
CA GLY A 173 -4.43 4.78 -2.00
C GLY A 173 -4.08 4.64 -3.48
N TYR A 174 -4.24 3.45 -4.07
CA TYR A 174 -4.20 3.33 -5.52
C TYR A 174 -5.35 4.14 -6.10
N VAL A 175 -4.99 5.14 -6.89
CA VAL A 175 -5.93 5.86 -7.74
C VAL A 175 -5.50 5.52 -9.16
N GLU A 176 -6.34 4.79 -9.88
CA GLU A 176 -6.21 4.66 -11.33
C GLU A 176 -6.14 6.09 -11.89
N ASP A 177 -5.10 6.45 -12.66
CA ASP A 177 -4.90 7.82 -13.15
C ASP A 177 -6.22 8.30 -13.76
N PRO A 178 -6.96 9.22 -13.12
CA PRO A 178 -8.41 9.23 -13.26
C PRO A 178 -8.88 9.61 -14.68
N GLY A 179 -7.98 10.08 -15.55
CA GLY A 179 -8.26 10.34 -16.97
C GLY A 179 -7.88 9.22 -17.96
N VAL A 180 -7.32 8.09 -17.52
CA VAL A 180 -6.87 7.00 -18.41
C VAL A 180 -7.94 5.90 -18.49
N ILE A 181 -8.54 5.74 -19.66
CA ILE A 181 -9.49 4.68 -20.00
C ILE A 181 -8.74 3.56 -20.72
N THR A 182 -8.81 2.34 -20.20
CA THR A 182 -8.06 1.18 -20.72
C THR A 182 -8.91 -0.07 -20.60
N ASP A 183 -8.79 -0.97 -21.58
CA ASP A 183 -9.32 -2.35 -21.48
C ASP A 183 -8.24 -3.34 -21.00
N ASN A 184 -7.03 -2.86 -20.71
CA ASN A 184 -5.84 -3.60 -20.27
C ASN A 184 -5.27 -4.60 -21.29
N GLU A 185 -5.85 -4.70 -22.48
CA GLU A 185 -5.44 -5.66 -23.50
C GLU A 185 -5.13 -5.01 -24.85
N THR A 186 -5.88 -3.96 -25.21
CA THR A 186 -5.91 -3.41 -26.56
C THR A 186 -5.45 -1.96 -26.59
N TYR A 187 -5.91 -1.13 -25.64
CA TYR A 187 -5.65 0.30 -25.68
C TYR A 187 -5.53 0.95 -24.29
N LYS A 188 -4.82 2.08 -24.24
CA LYS A 188 -5.03 3.14 -23.25
C LYS A 188 -5.39 4.42 -23.97
N LEU A 189 -6.36 5.13 -23.43
CA LEU A 189 -6.89 6.38 -23.97
C LEU A 189 -6.95 7.43 -22.86
N LYS A 190 -6.53 8.66 -23.17
CA LYS A 190 -6.59 9.79 -22.23
C LYS A 190 -7.07 11.05 -22.93
N VAL A 191 -7.95 11.82 -22.29
CA VAL A 191 -8.24 13.20 -22.73
C VAL A 191 -7.17 14.11 -22.16
N LEU A 192 -6.58 14.90 -23.03
CA LEU A 192 -5.56 15.88 -22.67
C LEU A 192 -6.13 17.30 -22.56
N GLY A 193 -7.25 17.58 -23.23
CA GLY A 193 -7.91 18.88 -23.18
C GLY A 193 -9.02 19.04 -24.22
N ILE A 194 -9.74 20.15 -24.13
CA ILE A 194 -10.75 20.56 -25.09
C ILE A 194 -10.53 22.03 -25.43
N GLU A 195 -10.63 22.36 -26.71
CA GLU A 195 -10.43 23.70 -27.23
C GLU A 195 -11.64 24.15 -28.06
N ASP A 196 -12.03 25.42 -27.92
CA ASP A 196 -13.01 26.08 -28.79
C ASP A 196 -12.30 26.62 -30.02
N LEU A 197 -12.58 26.01 -31.16
CA LEU A 197 -12.03 26.38 -32.46
C LEU A 197 -13.02 27.14 -33.33
N THR A 198 -14.14 27.64 -32.78
CA THR A 198 -15.18 28.34 -33.56
C THR A 198 -14.64 29.54 -34.34
N SER A 199 -13.59 30.18 -33.84
CA SER A 199 -12.94 31.33 -34.51
C SER A 199 -11.85 30.95 -35.51
N TYR A 200 -11.57 29.66 -35.70
CA TYR A 200 -10.55 29.17 -36.61
C TYR A 200 -11.20 28.69 -37.92
N PRO A 201 -10.55 28.89 -39.08
CA PRO A 201 -11.04 28.38 -40.35
C PRO A 201 -10.95 26.85 -40.36
N VAL A 202 -12.08 26.20 -40.64
CA VAL A 202 -12.11 24.75 -40.89
C VAL A 202 -12.00 24.53 -42.37
N MET A 203 -11.00 23.77 -42.78
CA MET A 203 -10.75 23.43 -44.18
C MET A 203 -11.20 22.01 -44.45
N ARG A 204 -11.79 21.77 -45.62
CA ARG A 204 -12.04 20.44 -46.16
C ARG A 204 -11.10 20.18 -47.32
N LYS A 205 -10.38 19.07 -47.29
CA LYS A 205 -9.52 18.59 -48.38
C LYS A 205 -10.26 17.58 -49.23
N TYR A 206 -10.25 17.79 -50.55
CA TYR A 206 -10.82 16.88 -51.53
C TYR A 206 -9.77 15.90 -52.07
N ASP A 207 -10.22 14.84 -52.74
CA ASP A 207 -9.35 13.78 -53.29
C ASP A 207 -8.37 14.29 -54.36
N ASP A 208 -8.71 15.38 -55.04
CA ASP A 208 -7.85 16.05 -56.02
C ASP A 208 -6.74 16.91 -55.38
N GLY A 209 -6.69 16.95 -54.04
CA GLY A 209 -5.73 17.70 -53.25
C GLY A 209 -6.09 19.16 -53.02
N THR A 210 -7.19 19.65 -53.59
CA THR A 210 -7.69 21.00 -53.32
C THR A 210 -8.26 21.10 -51.90
N SER A 211 -8.33 22.32 -51.37
CA SER A 211 -8.93 22.57 -50.06
C SER A 211 -9.82 23.80 -50.09
N GLU A 212 -10.95 23.71 -49.41
CA GLU A 212 -11.96 24.77 -49.34
C GLU A 212 -12.31 25.05 -47.88
N GLU A 213 -12.53 26.32 -47.56
CA GLU A 213 -13.01 26.72 -46.24
C GLU A 213 -14.49 26.39 -46.11
N VAL A 214 -14.83 25.67 -45.04
CA VAL A 214 -16.20 25.25 -44.74
C VAL A 214 -16.89 26.37 -43.98
N THR A 215 -18.00 26.87 -44.51
CA THR A 215 -18.81 27.88 -43.82
C THR A 215 -19.84 27.22 -42.91
N TYR A 216 -19.87 27.65 -41.65
CA TYR A 216 -20.86 27.21 -40.67
C TYR A 216 -21.83 28.35 -40.31
N PRO A 217 -23.09 28.04 -39.92
CA PRO A 217 -24.00 29.05 -39.40
C PRO A 217 -23.49 29.64 -38.08
N SER A 218 -23.94 30.84 -37.72
CA SER A 218 -23.51 31.55 -36.51
C SER A 218 -23.85 30.83 -35.19
N THR A 219 -24.71 29.82 -35.23
CA THR A 219 -25.10 28.97 -34.10
C THR A 219 -24.24 27.71 -33.98
N ALA A 220 -23.31 27.49 -34.90
CA ALA A 220 -22.37 26.38 -34.85
C ALA A 220 -21.16 26.74 -33.98
N LYS A 221 -20.71 25.76 -33.22
CA LYS A 221 -19.48 25.77 -32.43
C LYS A 221 -18.59 24.64 -32.93
N ILE A 222 -17.31 24.94 -33.10
CA ILE A 222 -16.32 23.93 -33.48
C ILE A 222 -15.48 23.62 -32.25
N TYR A 223 -15.47 22.36 -31.84
CA TYR A 223 -14.68 21.91 -30.70
C TYR A 223 -13.63 20.90 -31.11
N ALA A 224 -12.46 20.98 -30.49
CA ALA A 224 -11.40 20.01 -30.63
C ALA A 224 -11.14 19.33 -29.29
N VAL A 225 -11.30 18.02 -29.24
CA VAL A 225 -10.92 17.21 -28.07
C VAL A 225 -9.57 16.59 -28.35
N LYS A 226 -8.57 16.99 -27.56
CA LYS A 226 -7.24 16.41 -27.63
C LYS A 226 -7.24 15.08 -26.90
N ILE A 227 -6.88 14.01 -27.59
CA ILE A 227 -6.74 12.68 -27.01
C ILE A 227 -5.33 12.14 -27.20
N SER A 228 -4.91 11.31 -26.26
CA SER A 228 -3.75 10.43 -26.36
C SER A 228 -4.25 8.99 -26.49
N VAL A 229 -3.69 8.24 -27.44
CA VAL A 229 -4.01 6.84 -27.67
C VAL A 229 -2.71 6.05 -27.68
N GLU A 230 -2.64 5.03 -26.83
CA GLU A 230 -1.53 4.07 -26.75
C GLU A 230 -2.07 2.67 -27.08
N PRO A 231 -1.65 2.03 -28.18
CA PRO A 231 -1.95 0.64 -28.44
C PRO A 231 -1.17 -0.27 -27.49
N LEU A 232 -1.81 -1.32 -27.00
CA LEU A 232 -1.19 -2.34 -26.15
C LEU A 232 -0.83 -3.58 -26.98
N ASN A 233 0.12 -4.38 -26.49
CA ASN A 233 0.47 -5.69 -27.07
C ASN A 233 0.89 -5.69 -28.56
N ASN A 234 1.53 -4.61 -29.03
CA ASN A 234 1.91 -4.40 -30.44
C ASN A 234 0.71 -4.42 -31.42
N ASN A 235 -0.50 -4.13 -30.94
CA ASN A 235 -1.66 -3.94 -31.80
C ASN A 235 -1.54 -2.63 -32.60
N THR A 236 -2.24 -2.56 -33.73
CA THR A 236 -2.47 -1.31 -34.45
C THR A 236 -3.92 -0.89 -34.24
N LEU A 237 -4.12 0.36 -33.84
CA LEU A 237 -5.45 0.94 -33.65
C LEU A 237 -5.74 1.96 -34.75
N ILE A 238 -7.01 2.04 -35.17
CA ILE A 238 -7.49 3.08 -36.05
C ILE A 238 -8.68 3.74 -35.36
N VAL A 239 -8.60 5.05 -35.09
CA VAL A 239 -9.75 5.79 -34.56
C VAL A 239 -10.76 5.95 -35.68
N LYS A 240 -11.89 5.27 -35.57
CA LYS A 240 -12.92 5.26 -36.62
C LYS A 240 -13.81 6.49 -36.53
N GLN A 241 -14.29 6.80 -35.33
CA GLN A 241 -15.22 7.90 -35.11
C GLN A 241 -15.22 8.34 -33.64
N GLY A 242 -15.40 9.64 -33.40
CA GLY A 242 -15.77 10.20 -32.12
C GLY A 242 -17.25 10.59 -32.09
N ARG A 243 -17.84 10.60 -30.90
CA ARG A 243 -19.22 11.07 -30.67
C ARG A 243 -19.26 11.97 -29.46
N TYR A 244 -19.87 13.13 -29.62
CA TYR A 244 -20.15 14.08 -28.56
C TYR A 244 -21.65 14.16 -28.31
N ARG A 245 -22.08 13.96 -27.07
CA ARG A 245 -23.49 13.97 -26.68
C ARG A 245 -23.72 15.00 -25.59
N ILE A 246 -24.75 15.82 -25.78
CA ILE A 246 -25.26 16.74 -24.78
C ILE A 246 -26.52 16.10 -24.21
N ILE A 247 -26.44 15.61 -22.97
CA ILE A 247 -27.51 14.83 -22.33
C ILE A 247 -28.78 15.68 -22.19
N THR A 248 -28.64 16.96 -21.81
CA THR A 248 -29.76 17.88 -21.55
C THR A 248 -30.58 18.20 -22.80
N SER A 249 -29.92 18.40 -23.94
CA SER A 249 -30.60 18.70 -25.21
C SER A 249 -30.90 17.45 -26.04
N GLY A 250 -30.31 16.30 -25.71
CA GLY A 250 -30.35 15.09 -26.52
C GLY A 250 -29.55 15.20 -27.83
N GLN A 251 -28.85 16.31 -28.05
CA GLN A 251 -28.05 16.52 -29.25
C GLN A 251 -26.86 15.57 -29.28
N THR A 252 -26.57 15.05 -30.47
CA THR A 252 -25.41 14.21 -30.75
C THR A 252 -24.68 14.77 -31.96
N ALA A 253 -23.39 15.04 -31.80
CA ALA A 253 -22.48 15.41 -32.88
C ALA A 253 -21.48 14.26 -33.10
N LEU A 254 -21.20 13.97 -34.36
CA LEU A 254 -20.16 13.02 -34.73
C LEU A 254 -18.88 13.79 -35.05
N SER A 255 -17.73 13.16 -34.83
CA SER A 255 -16.47 13.77 -35.22
C SER A 255 -16.42 13.98 -36.72
N MET A 256 -15.86 15.11 -37.16
CA MET A 256 -15.59 15.37 -38.56
C MET A 256 -14.67 14.29 -39.14
N SER A 257 -14.90 13.93 -40.40
CA SER A 257 -14.09 12.93 -41.09
C SER A 257 -12.65 13.43 -41.32
N LYS A 258 -11.76 12.51 -41.72
CA LYS A 258 -10.34 12.81 -42.01
C LYS A 258 -10.10 13.92 -43.06
N GLU A 259 -11.11 14.24 -43.86
CA GLU A 259 -11.05 15.30 -44.88
C GLU A 259 -11.03 16.69 -44.26
N TYR A 260 -11.57 16.83 -43.04
CA TYR A 260 -11.66 18.11 -42.34
C TYR A 260 -10.46 18.31 -41.43
N PHE A 261 -9.88 19.51 -41.50
CA PHE A 261 -8.74 19.90 -40.67
C PHE A 261 -8.81 21.38 -40.29
N VAL A 262 -8.20 21.69 -39.14
CA VAL A 262 -7.91 23.05 -38.71
C VAL A 262 -6.40 23.14 -38.55
N GLU A 263 -5.79 24.22 -39.03
CA GLU A 263 -4.34 24.40 -38.95
C GLU A 263 -3.87 24.36 -37.49
N GLY A 264 -2.85 23.54 -37.19
CA GLY A 264 -2.36 23.29 -35.83
C GLY A 264 -3.09 22.19 -35.05
N PHE A 265 -4.24 21.70 -35.55
CA PHE A 265 -5.07 20.69 -34.89
C PHE A 265 -5.20 19.43 -35.76
N SER A 266 -4.20 18.56 -35.67
CA SER A 266 -4.16 17.31 -36.44
C SER A 266 -5.32 16.37 -36.07
N ASN A 267 -6.22 16.13 -37.01
CA ASN A 267 -7.34 15.21 -36.84
C ASN A 267 -6.83 13.76 -36.75
N ILE A 268 -7.19 13.05 -35.67
CA ILE A 268 -6.73 11.67 -35.42
C ILE A 268 -7.59 10.61 -36.12
N ILE A 269 -8.74 10.99 -36.68
CA ILE A 269 -9.64 10.07 -37.37
C ILE A 269 -8.94 9.38 -38.56
N SER A 270 -9.14 8.07 -38.66
CA SER A 270 -8.57 7.18 -39.69
C SER A 270 -7.03 7.10 -39.70
N LEU A 271 -6.35 7.61 -38.67
CA LEU A 271 -4.91 7.41 -38.53
C LEU A 271 -4.63 6.03 -37.94
N SER A 272 -3.65 5.34 -38.51
CA SER A 272 -3.09 4.10 -37.99
C SER A 272 -2.11 4.41 -36.87
N ILE A 273 -2.39 3.88 -35.67
CA ILE A 273 -1.66 4.15 -34.44
C ILE A 273 -1.01 2.84 -33.98
N ASP A 274 0.32 2.78 -34.07
CA ASP A 274 1.16 1.62 -33.67
C ASP A 274 2.02 1.91 -32.43
N LYS A 275 1.99 3.15 -31.94
CA LYS A 275 2.65 3.65 -30.74
C LYS A 275 1.86 4.80 -30.14
N LEU A 276 2.21 5.21 -28.92
CA LEU A 276 1.64 6.39 -28.27
C LEU A 276 1.58 7.58 -29.25
N SER A 277 0.37 8.04 -29.53
CA SER A 277 0.10 9.13 -30.46
C SER A 277 -0.95 10.07 -29.87
N GLU A 278 -0.77 11.36 -30.15
CA GLU A 278 -1.73 12.40 -29.77
C GLU A 278 -2.37 12.99 -31.02
N GLY A 279 -3.63 13.41 -30.88
CA GLY A 279 -4.34 14.12 -31.94
C GLY A 279 -5.70 14.60 -31.47
N TYR A 280 -6.43 15.22 -32.39
CA TYR A 280 -7.69 15.88 -32.08
C TYR A 280 -8.87 15.16 -32.73
N LEU A 281 -9.99 15.11 -32.02
CA LEU A 281 -11.30 14.85 -32.58
C LEU A 281 -12.01 16.18 -32.74
N LEU A 282 -12.35 16.53 -33.98
CA LEU A 282 -13.04 17.78 -34.30
C LEU A 282 -14.54 17.53 -34.37
N PHE A 283 -15.35 18.41 -33.78
CA PHE A 283 -16.81 18.31 -33.76
C PHE A 283 -17.44 19.63 -34.16
N ASP A 284 -18.48 19.59 -35.01
CA ASP A 284 -19.41 20.70 -35.20
C ASP A 284 -20.66 20.48 -34.35
N VAL A 285 -20.99 21.47 -33.51
CA VAL A 285 -22.09 21.39 -32.56
C VAL A 285 -22.99 22.60 -32.71
N TYR A 286 -24.29 22.40 -32.85
CA TYR A 286 -25.26 23.48 -33.02
C TYR A 286 -25.94 23.79 -31.68
N SER A 287 -25.44 24.77 -30.93
CA SER A 287 -26.07 25.17 -29.66
C SER A 287 -25.82 26.63 -29.35
N THR A 288 -26.82 27.28 -28.77
CA THR A 288 -26.77 28.70 -28.38
C THR A 288 -26.19 28.92 -26.98
N GLU A 289 -26.03 27.88 -26.16
CA GLU A 289 -25.76 27.97 -24.71
C GLU A 289 -24.76 26.90 -24.22
N LEU A 290 -23.72 26.58 -25.00
CA LEU A 290 -22.69 25.63 -24.54
C LEU A 290 -21.55 26.34 -23.81
N SER A 291 -21.46 26.13 -22.50
CA SER A 291 -20.16 26.07 -21.83
C SER A 291 -19.50 24.73 -22.21
N LEU A 292 -18.25 24.75 -22.68
CA LEU A 292 -17.51 23.58 -23.19
C LEU A 292 -17.49 22.35 -22.28
N LEU A 293 -17.77 22.53 -20.99
CA LEU A 293 -17.59 21.55 -19.93
C LEU A 293 -18.80 21.53 -18.98
N ASP A 294 -20.02 21.43 -19.52
CA ASP A 294 -21.17 21.11 -18.67
C ASP A 294 -21.10 19.64 -18.23
N GLN A 295 -21.43 19.35 -16.96
CA GLN A 295 -21.49 18.00 -16.37
C GLN A 295 -22.46 17.07 -17.12
N ASN A 296 -23.24 17.64 -18.04
CA ASN A 296 -24.21 16.96 -18.90
C ASN A 296 -23.66 16.56 -20.27
N THR A 297 -22.34 16.52 -20.45
CA THR A 297 -21.72 16.16 -21.74
C THR A 297 -20.99 14.83 -21.67
N VAL A 298 -21.05 14.06 -22.75
CA VAL A 298 -20.42 12.74 -22.86
C VAL A 298 -19.65 12.67 -24.17
N PHE A 299 -18.37 12.36 -24.09
CA PHE A 299 -17.54 12.03 -25.24
C PHE A 299 -17.35 10.54 -25.33
N GLU A 300 -17.39 10.01 -26.53
CA GLU A 300 -17.18 8.60 -26.81
C GLU A 300 -16.29 8.45 -28.05
N VAL A 301 -15.48 7.39 -28.07
CA VAL A 301 -14.65 7.01 -29.23
C VAL A 301 -14.93 5.58 -29.63
N GLN A 302 -14.90 5.33 -30.94
CA GLN A 302 -14.95 4.00 -31.51
C GLN A 302 -13.67 3.74 -32.32
N PHE A 303 -13.05 2.59 -32.10
CA PHE A 303 -11.96 2.08 -32.93
C PHE A 303 -12.49 1.23 -34.09
N ASP A 304 -11.73 1.16 -35.17
CA ASP A 304 -12.04 0.25 -36.27
C ASP A 304 -11.95 -1.21 -35.81
N GLY A 305 -12.85 -2.06 -36.29
CA GLY A 305 -12.98 -3.45 -35.83
C GLY A 305 -13.63 -3.64 -34.46
N ASN A 306 -13.92 -2.56 -33.70
CA ASN A 306 -14.68 -2.62 -32.45
C ASN A 306 -16.06 -1.94 -32.61
N ALA A 307 -17.13 -2.66 -32.26
CA ALA A 307 -18.49 -2.13 -32.34
C ALA A 307 -18.87 -1.27 -31.13
N GLU A 308 -18.14 -1.38 -30.02
CA GLU A 308 -18.44 -0.69 -28.78
C GLU A 308 -17.99 0.77 -28.81
N TRP A 309 -18.76 1.61 -28.12
CA TRP A 309 -18.40 3.01 -27.88
C TRP A 309 -17.71 3.12 -26.53
N ILE A 310 -16.48 3.59 -26.54
CA ILE A 310 -15.68 3.78 -25.33
C ILE A 310 -16.04 5.15 -24.78
N LYS A 311 -16.70 5.18 -23.63
CA LYS A 311 -17.02 6.43 -22.93
C LYS A 311 -15.75 7.05 -22.38
N ILE A 312 -15.62 8.35 -22.62
CA ILE A 312 -14.49 9.15 -22.23
C ILE A 312 -14.93 10.15 -21.16
N THR A 313 -14.27 10.09 -20.01
CA THR A 313 -14.48 11.05 -18.92
C THR A 313 -13.47 12.18 -19.06
N ILE A 314 -13.98 13.41 -19.13
CA ILE A 314 -13.13 14.59 -19.04
C ILE A 314 -12.96 14.91 -17.56
N ILE A 315 -11.71 15.05 -17.14
CA ILE A 315 -11.39 15.43 -15.76
C ILE A 315 -10.72 16.79 -15.82
N GLU A 316 -11.26 17.74 -15.07
CA GLU A 316 -10.67 19.05 -14.82
C GLU A 316 -9.40 18.97 -13.98
#